data_AF-A0A182S8K0-F1
#
_entry.id   AF-A0A182S8K0-F1
#
_cell.length_a   1.000
_cell.length_b   1.000
_cell.length_c   1.000
_cell.angle_alpha   90.00
_cell.angle_beta   90.00
_cell.angle_gamma   90.00
#
_symmetry.space_group_name_H-M   'P 1'
#
loop_
_entity.id
_entity.type
_entity.pdbx_description
1 polymer ?
#
loop_
_entity_poly.entity_id
_entity_poly.type
_entity_poly.pdbx_seq_one_letter_code
_entity_poly.pdbx_strand_id
1 'polypeptide(L)'
;MSYECICVTDMLEWAESSVTFALRDIHLPYLIQPKQQPGHLAVVCCRREKARQTRRYQLTVIDILADYIRFRCESVARLHPPIRPAALLRECNRIVGSLFVIFDGSIELLTLTLLRIVPDRSTHTLLLYPVFENILTGATPCNDYDTIPGYVRMLLCFKRWKSLVSGRAAKASIDAHAIRLLPGRCPTVQHASDLSFLRLLPTVPPGQRVTETRYLLVNDLFSLEQCIAQYLRHHRRTLSGSLQPVDESATKHRRDSNSSIRQRRLVSVYAVFVVLLMIAFPFQRWGTVL
;
A
#
# COMPACT_ATOMS: atom_id res chain seq x y z
N MET A 1 -16.72 34.94 5.57
CA MET A 1 -16.35 33.97 6.61
C MET A 1 -15.16 33.19 6.10
N SER A 2 -13.98 33.64 6.52
CA SER A 2 -12.67 33.19 6.07
C SER A 2 -12.26 32.01 6.95
N TYR A 3 -12.07 30.83 6.35
CA TYR A 3 -11.47 29.70 7.05
C TYR A 3 -9.96 29.82 6.90
N GLU A 4 -9.28 30.21 7.98
CA GLU A 4 -7.82 30.16 8.06
C GLU A 4 -7.37 28.70 8.01
N CYS A 5 -6.61 28.37 6.96
CA CYS A 5 -5.90 27.11 6.85
C CYS A 5 -4.85 27.05 7.96
N ILE A 6 -5.04 26.16 8.93
CA ILE A 6 -3.97 25.76 9.84
C ILE A 6 -2.98 24.96 9.00
N CYS A 7 -1.81 25.54 8.76
CA CYS A 7 -0.72 24.92 8.00
C CYS A 7 -0.19 23.68 8.74
N VAL A 8 -0.17 22.54 8.04
CA VAL A 8 0.36 21.24 8.48
C VAL A 8 1.87 21.29 8.81
N THR A 9 2.57 22.37 8.45
CA THR A 9 3.98 22.59 8.77
C THR A 9 4.27 22.69 10.26
N ASP A 10 3.34 23.19 11.08
CA ASP A 10 3.57 23.34 12.52
C ASP A 10 3.38 22.03 13.31
N MET A 11 2.85 20.98 12.67
CA MET A 11 2.73 19.63 13.28
C MET A 11 3.92 18.71 12.96
N LEU A 12 4.80 19.09 12.03
CA LEU A 12 5.92 18.25 11.59
C LEU A 12 7.12 18.29 12.55
N GLU A 13 7.32 19.37 13.30
CA GLU A 13 8.41 19.46 14.31
C GLU A 13 8.24 18.47 15.48
N TRP A 14 7.03 17.97 15.72
CA TRP A 14 6.78 16.94 16.74
C TRP A 14 6.98 15.50 16.23
N ALA A 15 6.91 15.27 14.92
CA ALA A 15 7.00 13.94 14.33
C ALA A 15 8.46 13.48 14.11
N GLU A 16 9.38 14.41 13.84
CA GLU A 16 10.79 14.10 13.59
C GLU A 16 11.50 13.52 14.83
N SER A 17 11.06 13.87 16.04
CA SER A 17 11.70 13.41 17.28
C SER A 17 11.36 11.96 17.67
N SER A 18 10.39 11.32 17.01
CA SER A 18 9.87 10.00 17.44
C SER A 18 10.32 8.82 16.58
N VAL A 19 10.85 9.07 15.38
CA VAL A 19 11.21 8.01 14.41
C VAL A 19 12.62 7.46 14.66
N THR A 20 13.49 8.23 15.31
CA THR A 20 14.90 7.84 15.57
C THR A 20 15.10 6.87 16.73
N PHE A 21 14.09 6.63 17.57
CA PHE A 21 14.25 5.82 18.79
C PHE A 21 13.88 4.33 18.62
N ALA A 22 13.16 3.95 17.55
CA ALA A 22 12.58 2.61 17.43
C ALA A 22 13.46 1.56 16.70
N LEU A 23 14.64 1.93 16.19
CA LEU A 23 15.46 1.08 15.32
C LEU A 23 16.70 0.44 15.99
N ARG A 24 16.89 0.55 17.31
CA ARG A 24 18.14 0.08 17.97
C ARG A 24 18.07 -1.18 18.82
N ASP A 25 16.90 -1.74 19.15
CA ASP A 25 16.83 -2.82 20.14
C ASP A 25 16.10 -4.09 19.66
N ILE A 26 16.65 -4.75 18.64
CA ILE A 26 16.39 -6.19 18.43
C ILE A 26 17.72 -6.90 18.11
N HIS A 27 18.44 -7.25 19.17
CA HIS A 27 19.50 -8.25 19.14
C HIS A 27 18.97 -9.50 19.84
N LEU A 28 18.84 -10.63 19.13
CA LEU A 28 18.76 -11.94 19.77
C LEU A 28 19.51 -12.99 18.92
N PRO A 29 20.36 -13.83 19.54
CA PRO A 29 21.24 -14.77 18.86
C PRO A 29 20.56 -16.13 18.69
N TYR A 30 20.88 -16.88 17.62
CA TYR A 30 20.99 -18.34 17.74
C TYR A 30 21.80 -18.94 16.60
N LEU A 31 22.73 -19.78 17.02
CA LEU A 31 23.81 -20.38 16.25
C LEU A 31 23.49 -21.87 16.08
N ILE A 32 23.10 -22.33 14.88
CA ILE A 32 23.12 -23.76 14.52
C ILE A 32 23.38 -23.92 13.00
N GLN A 33 24.46 -24.61 12.67
CA GLN A 33 24.72 -25.33 11.41
C GLN A 33 25.62 -26.55 11.73
N PRO A 34 25.77 -27.56 10.85
CA PRO A 34 24.82 -28.15 9.90
C PRO A 34 24.83 -29.71 9.96
N LYS A 35 23.85 -30.39 9.35
CA LYS A 35 24.03 -31.79 8.90
C LYS A 35 23.19 -32.08 7.65
N GLN A 36 23.73 -32.95 6.81
CA GLN A 36 23.57 -33.08 5.36
C GLN A 36 22.17 -33.46 4.81
N GLN A 37 22.05 -33.19 3.51
CA GLN A 37 20.92 -33.23 2.58
C GLN A 37 20.06 -34.52 2.58
N PRO A 38 18.76 -34.36 2.28
CA PRO A 38 18.27 -34.88 1.00
C PRO A 38 17.38 -33.87 0.24
N GLY A 39 17.56 -33.81 -1.08
CA GLY A 39 16.55 -33.30 -2.03
C GLY A 39 16.50 -31.78 -2.23
N HIS A 40 17.43 -31.24 -3.02
CA HIS A 40 17.41 -29.84 -3.48
C HIS A 40 16.06 -29.44 -4.11
N LEU A 41 15.38 -30.38 -4.78
CA LEU A 41 14.05 -30.18 -5.38
C LEU A 41 12.90 -30.09 -4.34
N ALA A 42 12.95 -30.89 -3.28
CA ALA A 42 11.92 -30.89 -2.23
C ALA A 42 11.99 -29.61 -1.38
N VAL A 43 13.20 -29.13 -1.08
CA VAL A 43 13.42 -27.86 -0.36
C VAL A 43 12.97 -26.66 -1.21
N VAL A 44 13.26 -26.68 -2.52
CA VAL A 44 12.81 -25.64 -3.46
C VAL A 44 11.29 -25.64 -3.61
N CYS A 45 10.64 -26.81 -3.71
CA CYS A 45 9.18 -26.93 -3.74
C CYS A 45 8.52 -26.44 -2.45
N CYS A 46 9.02 -26.82 -1.27
CA CYS A 46 8.52 -26.35 0.02
C CYS A 46 8.67 -24.83 0.18
N ARG A 47 9.79 -24.25 -0.28
CA ARG A 47 10.03 -22.80 -0.24
C ARG A 47 9.10 -22.03 -1.19
N ARG A 48 8.84 -22.58 -2.39
CA ARG A 48 7.88 -22.03 -3.36
C ARG A 48 6.45 -22.05 -2.82
N GLU A 49 6.05 -23.13 -2.16
CA GLU A 49 4.71 -23.26 -1.58
C GLU A 49 4.51 -22.31 -0.39
N LYS A 50 5.50 -22.19 0.50
CA LYS A 50 5.50 -21.19 1.58
C LYS A 50 5.42 -19.76 1.03
N ALA A 51 6.21 -19.43 0.02
CA ALA A 51 6.17 -18.11 -0.63
C ALA A 51 4.80 -17.83 -1.28
N ARG A 52 4.17 -18.82 -1.92
CA ARG A 52 2.82 -18.70 -2.48
C ARG A 52 1.77 -18.47 -1.39
N GLN A 53 1.88 -19.14 -0.26
CA GLN A 53 0.97 -18.99 0.88
C GLN A 53 1.11 -17.60 1.53
N THR A 54 2.34 -17.13 1.78
CA THR A 54 2.61 -15.77 2.28
C THR A 54 2.05 -14.69 1.34
N ARG A 55 2.16 -14.89 0.02
CA ARG A 55 1.63 -13.95 -0.99
C ARG A 55 0.11 -13.88 -1.02
N ARG A 56 -0.56 -15.04 -1.02
CA ARG A 56 -2.04 -15.08 -0.95
C ARG A 56 -2.55 -14.45 0.34
N TYR A 57 -1.82 -14.67 1.43
CA TYR A 57 -2.11 -14.04 2.71
C TYR A 57 -2.03 -12.51 2.64
N GLN A 58 -0.94 -11.96 2.09
CA GLN A 58 -0.78 -10.51 1.92
C GLN A 58 -1.93 -9.89 1.12
N LEU A 59 -2.34 -10.52 0.00
CA LEU A 59 -3.45 -10.00 -0.81
C LEU A 59 -4.78 -9.97 -0.05
N THR A 60 -5.06 -10.98 0.77
CA THR A 60 -6.25 -11.02 1.63
C THR A 60 -6.17 -9.94 2.72
N VAL A 61 -5.01 -9.77 3.35
CA VAL A 61 -4.80 -8.73 4.36
C VAL A 61 -5.02 -7.34 3.77
N ILE A 62 -4.54 -7.08 2.56
CA ILE A 62 -4.82 -5.83 1.83
C ILE A 62 -6.33 -5.62 1.64
N ASP A 63 -7.07 -6.66 1.23
CA ASP A 63 -8.53 -6.57 1.05
C ASP A 63 -9.25 -6.25 2.37
N ILE A 64 -8.91 -6.97 3.44
CA ILE A 64 -9.50 -6.76 4.78
C ILE A 64 -9.20 -5.36 5.31
N LEU A 65 -7.96 -4.88 5.14
CA LEU A 65 -7.57 -3.55 5.61
C LEU A 65 -8.25 -2.43 4.82
N ALA A 66 -8.42 -2.60 3.50
CA ALA A 66 -9.16 -1.65 2.69
C ALA A 66 -10.63 -1.57 3.13
N ASP A 67 -11.26 -2.72 3.42
CA ASP A 67 -12.63 -2.78 3.96
C ASP A 67 -12.70 -2.16 5.37
N TYR A 68 -11.72 -2.43 6.23
CA TYR A 68 -11.63 -1.81 7.56
C TYR A 68 -11.53 -0.30 7.48
N ILE A 69 -10.67 0.26 6.62
CA ILE A 69 -10.52 1.71 6.46
C ILE A 69 -11.82 2.32 5.93
N ARG A 70 -12.49 1.68 4.97
CA ARG A 70 -13.82 2.10 4.49
C ARG A 70 -14.83 2.12 5.65
N PHE A 71 -14.88 1.08 6.47
CA PHE A 71 -15.72 1.03 7.65
C PHE A 71 -15.40 2.15 8.66
N ARG A 72 -14.12 2.50 8.88
CA ARG A 72 -13.74 3.63 9.74
C ARG A 72 -14.18 4.96 9.15
N CYS A 73 -14.04 5.15 7.83
CA CYS A 73 -14.53 6.33 7.13
C CYS A 73 -16.05 6.49 7.29
N GLU A 74 -16.81 5.41 7.14
CA GLU A 74 -18.26 5.42 7.40
C GLU A 74 -18.59 5.76 8.85
N SER A 75 -17.85 5.19 9.80
CA SER A 75 -18.06 5.44 11.23
C SER A 75 -17.86 6.92 11.55
N VAL A 76 -16.82 7.54 11.00
CA VAL A 76 -16.56 8.97 11.12
C VAL A 76 -17.63 9.80 10.41
N ALA A 77 -18.07 9.38 9.23
CA ALA A 77 -19.13 10.07 8.47
C ALA A 77 -20.50 10.05 9.17
N ARG A 78 -20.75 9.07 10.05
CA ARG A 78 -21.98 9.00 10.88
C ARG A 78 -21.92 9.88 12.12
N LEU A 79 -20.75 10.43 12.48
CA LEU A 79 -20.66 11.38 13.59
C LEU A 79 -21.38 12.67 13.20
N HIS A 80 -22.27 13.14 14.07
CA HIS A 80 -22.94 14.42 13.88
C HIS A 80 -21.90 15.56 13.86
N PRO A 81 -21.89 16.44 12.85
CA PRO A 81 -20.99 17.57 12.83
C PRO A 81 -21.28 18.55 13.99
N PRO A 82 -20.25 19.26 14.51
CA PRO A 82 -18.88 19.29 14.01
C PRO A 82 -18.03 18.12 14.53
N ILE A 83 -17.34 17.44 13.62
CA ILE A 83 -16.37 16.40 13.98
C ILE A 83 -15.14 17.09 14.57
N ARG A 84 -14.74 16.69 15.78
CA ARG A 84 -13.58 17.28 16.47
C ARG A 84 -12.28 16.91 15.74
N PRO A 85 -11.40 17.87 15.38
CA PRO A 85 -10.14 17.60 14.68
C PRO A 85 -9.26 16.56 15.38
N ALA A 86 -9.18 16.61 16.71
CA ALA A 86 -8.40 15.64 17.51
C ALA A 86 -8.89 14.19 17.35
N ALA A 87 -10.19 13.98 17.12
CA ALA A 87 -10.75 12.65 16.89
C ALA A 87 -10.35 12.11 15.50
N LEU A 88 -10.39 12.97 14.47
CA LEU A 88 -9.95 12.62 13.11
C LEU A 88 -8.45 12.28 13.09
N LEU A 89 -7.62 13.10 13.73
CA LEU A 89 -6.19 12.87 13.81
C LEU A 89 -5.87 11.55 14.52
N ARG A 90 -6.55 11.27 15.64
CA ARG A 90 -6.38 10.00 16.36
C ARG A 90 -6.71 8.80 15.47
N GLU A 91 -7.79 8.88 14.70
CA GLU A 91 -8.17 7.79 13.79
C GLU A 91 -7.22 7.64 12.61
N CYS A 92 -6.74 8.75 12.04
CA CYS A 92 -5.70 8.75 11.03
C CYS A 92 -4.45 8.05 11.55
N ASN A 93 -3.93 8.47 12.70
CA ASN A 93 -2.72 7.90 13.29
C ASN A 93 -2.89 6.41 13.64
N ARG A 94 -4.08 6.01 14.12
CA ARG A 94 -4.40 4.60 14.37
C ARG A 94 -4.34 3.79 13.09
N ILE A 95 -4.96 4.28 12.00
CA ILE A 95 -4.94 3.59 10.70
C ILE A 95 -3.50 3.49 10.19
N VAL A 96 -2.80 4.63 10.07
CA VAL A 96 -1.44 4.70 9.55
C VAL A 96 -0.50 3.82 10.37
N GLY A 97 -0.44 4.00 11.69
CA GLY A 97 0.44 3.23 12.57
C GLY A 97 0.19 1.74 12.47
N SER A 98 -1.07 1.32 12.41
CA SER A 98 -1.37 -0.10 12.29
C SER A 98 -1.01 -0.68 10.93
N LEU A 99 -1.20 0.08 9.84
CA LEU A 99 -0.78 -0.35 8.51
C LEU A 99 0.73 -0.55 8.46
N PHE A 100 1.51 0.39 9.04
CA PHE A 100 2.96 0.28 9.12
C PHE A 100 3.41 -0.94 9.93
N VAL A 101 2.75 -1.24 11.06
CA VAL A 101 3.06 -2.43 11.88
C VAL A 101 2.70 -3.72 11.14
N ILE A 102 1.50 -3.81 10.56
CA ILE A 102 1.03 -5.04 9.89
C ILE A 102 1.87 -5.37 8.66
N PHE A 103 2.33 -4.35 7.94
CA PHE A 103 3.13 -4.52 6.72
C PHE A 103 4.63 -4.34 6.94
N ASP A 104 5.08 -4.21 8.18
CA ASP A 104 6.50 -4.04 8.52
C ASP A 104 7.16 -2.90 7.70
N GLY A 105 6.44 -1.78 7.56
CA GLY A 105 6.86 -0.63 6.78
C GLY A 105 6.91 -0.81 5.26
N SER A 106 6.42 -1.93 4.70
CA SER A 106 6.42 -2.15 3.25
C SER A 106 5.54 -1.12 2.50
N ILE A 107 6.17 -0.14 1.86
CA ILE A 107 5.51 0.90 1.05
C ILE A 107 4.67 0.28 -0.06
N GLU A 108 5.13 -0.81 -0.68
CA GLU A 108 4.37 -1.54 -1.68
C GLU A 108 3.01 -2.00 -1.13
N LEU A 109 2.97 -2.68 0.01
CA LEU A 109 1.73 -3.20 0.59
C LEU A 109 0.83 -2.08 1.13
N LEU A 110 1.42 -1.02 1.71
CA LEU A 110 0.71 0.17 2.16
C LEU A 110 -0.05 0.83 1.01
N THR A 111 0.65 1.11 -0.09
CA THR A 111 0.07 1.80 -1.25
C THR A 111 -0.88 0.92 -2.04
N LEU A 112 -0.66 -0.39 -2.10
CA LEU A 112 -1.66 -1.33 -2.64
C LEU A 112 -2.96 -1.29 -1.83
N THR A 113 -2.86 -1.18 -0.50
CA THR A 113 -4.02 -1.02 0.39
C THR A 113 -4.74 0.30 0.11
N LEU A 114 -4.00 1.40 -0.06
CA LEU A 114 -4.59 2.68 -0.45
C LEU A 114 -5.33 2.63 -1.79
N LEU A 115 -4.74 2.00 -2.81
CA LEU A 115 -5.37 1.87 -4.13
C LEU A 115 -6.63 1.00 -4.11
N ARG A 116 -6.78 0.10 -3.14
CA ARG A 116 -7.98 -0.72 -2.94
C ARG A 116 -9.14 0.04 -2.30
N ILE A 117 -8.91 1.22 -1.77
CA ILE A 117 -9.97 2.05 -1.17
C ILE A 117 -10.66 2.83 -2.28
N VAL A 118 -11.95 2.54 -2.48
CA VAL A 118 -12.83 3.35 -3.33
C VAL A 118 -13.54 4.35 -2.41
N PRO A 119 -13.33 5.68 -2.58
CA PRO A 119 -14.01 6.69 -1.79
C PRO A 119 -15.45 6.85 -2.30
N ASP A 120 -16.41 6.22 -1.63
CA ASP A 120 -17.82 6.23 -2.05
C ASP A 120 -18.58 7.52 -1.70
N ARG A 121 -18.07 8.33 -0.76
CA ARG A 121 -18.73 9.55 -0.27
C ARG A 121 -17.72 10.66 -0.06
N SER A 122 -18.15 11.90 -0.27
CA SER A 122 -17.33 13.10 0.01
C SER A 122 -16.89 13.18 1.47
N THR A 123 -17.67 12.62 2.40
CA THR A 123 -17.31 12.55 3.83
C THR A 123 -16.12 11.63 4.12
N HIS A 124 -15.84 10.65 3.26
CA HIS A 124 -14.67 9.78 3.42
C HIS A 124 -13.37 10.57 3.26
N THR A 125 -13.39 11.66 2.48
CA THR A 125 -12.24 12.54 2.28
C THR A 125 -11.67 13.07 3.60
N LEU A 126 -12.50 13.31 4.63
CA LEU A 126 -12.04 13.86 5.91
C LEU A 126 -11.02 12.97 6.62
N LEU A 127 -11.13 11.65 6.46
CA LEU A 127 -10.19 10.68 7.02
C LEU A 127 -9.19 10.16 5.99
N LEU A 128 -9.62 9.95 4.74
CA LEU A 128 -8.74 9.43 3.70
C LEU A 128 -7.66 10.41 3.30
N TYR A 129 -7.98 11.71 3.19
CA TYR A 129 -6.97 12.70 2.81
C TYR A 129 -5.73 12.67 3.71
N PRO A 130 -5.85 12.80 5.05
CA PRO A 130 -4.67 12.77 5.92
C PRO A 130 -4.01 11.38 5.97
N VAL A 131 -4.74 10.28 5.74
CA VAL A 131 -4.14 8.94 5.63
C VAL A 131 -3.25 8.82 4.38
N PHE A 132 -3.73 9.29 3.23
CA PHE A 132 -2.94 9.33 2.00
C PHE A 132 -1.73 10.25 2.16
N GLU A 133 -1.93 11.44 2.72
CA GLU A 133 -0.86 12.40 3.00
C GLU A 133 0.24 11.76 3.85
N ASN A 134 -0.09 11.25 5.04
CA ASN A 134 0.89 10.65 5.95
C ASN A 134 1.68 9.49 5.31
N ILE A 135 1.03 8.62 4.56
CA ILE A 135 1.71 7.47 3.93
C ILE A 135 2.57 7.91 2.74
N LEU A 136 2.10 8.85 1.93
CA LEU A 136 2.82 9.27 0.71
C LEU A 136 3.92 10.30 0.99
N THR A 137 3.79 11.11 2.03
CA THR A 137 4.81 12.08 2.43
C THR A 137 5.76 11.56 3.51
N GLY A 138 5.30 10.62 4.36
CA GLY A 138 6.11 9.97 5.38
C GLY A 138 6.91 8.77 4.87
N ALA A 139 6.66 8.31 3.64
CA ALA A 139 7.48 7.30 3.00
C ALA A 139 8.91 7.84 2.81
N THR A 140 9.89 7.19 3.42
CA THR A 140 11.30 7.40 3.07
C THR A 140 11.52 7.08 1.60
N PRO A 141 12.43 7.79 0.91
CA PRO A 141 12.73 7.52 -0.49
C PRO A 141 13.20 6.06 -0.64
N CYS A 142 12.29 5.22 -1.11
CA CYS A 142 12.51 3.82 -1.37
C CYS A 142 12.65 3.66 -2.88
N ASN A 143 13.70 2.98 -3.36
CA ASN A 143 14.00 2.80 -4.79
C ASN A 143 12.90 2.02 -5.57
N ASP A 144 11.80 1.64 -4.92
CA ASP A 144 10.66 0.95 -5.53
C ASP A 144 10.11 1.67 -6.77
N TYR A 145 10.14 3.01 -6.80
CA TYR A 145 9.64 3.79 -7.94
C TYR A 145 10.62 3.90 -9.14
N ASP A 146 11.80 3.27 -9.06
CA ASP A 146 12.71 3.11 -10.21
C ASP A 146 12.30 1.94 -11.13
N THR A 147 11.35 1.12 -10.67
CA THR A 147 10.72 0.06 -11.47
C THR A 147 9.43 0.57 -12.11
N ILE A 148 9.07 0.07 -13.31
CA ILE A 148 7.79 0.43 -13.93
C ILE A 148 6.59 0.10 -13.02
N PRO A 149 6.48 -1.08 -12.39
CA PRO A 149 5.36 -1.37 -11.49
C PRO A 149 5.27 -0.43 -10.29
N GLY A 150 6.39 -0.06 -9.68
CA GLY A 150 6.42 0.86 -8.55
C GLY A 150 6.13 2.30 -8.96
N TYR A 151 6.68 2.75 -10.09
CA TYR A 151 6.36 4.06 -10.68
C TYR A 151 4.86 4.21 -10.93
N VAL A 152 4.24 3.25 -11.62
CA VAL A 152 2.80 3.28 -11.93
C VAL A 152 1.97 3.22 -10.65
N ARG A 153 2.35 2.40 -9.66
CA ARG A 153 1.68 2.32 -8.34
C ARG A 153 1.62 3.68 -7.68
N MET A 154 2.77 4.32 -7.54
CA MET A 154 2.89 5.61 -6.88
C MET A 154 2.17 6.72 -7.65
N LEU A 155 2.28 6.73 -8.99
CA LEU A 155 1.53 7.67 -9.84
C LEU A 155 0.01 7.56 -9.62
N LEU A 156 -0.53 6.33 -9.56
CA LEU A 156 -1.93 6.08 -9.28
C LEU A 156 -2.31 6.51 -7.85
N CYS A 157 -1.44 6.31 -6.85
CA CYS A 157 -1.66 6.78 -5.49
C CYS A 157 -1.75 8.31 -5.42
N PHE A 158 -0.84 9.03 -6.08
CA PHE A 158 -0.89 10.50 -6.13
C PHE A 158 -2.13 11.00 -6.87
N LYS A 159 -2.53 10.36 -7.98
CA LYS A 159 -3.79 10.71 -8.65
C LYS A 159 -5.01 10.46 -7.76
N ARG A 160 -5.04 9.34 -7.02
CA ARG A 160 -6.09 9.02 -6.06
C ARG A 160 -6.13 10.04 -4.92
N TRP A 161 -4.99 10.39 -4.34
CA TRP A 161 -4.93 11.42 -3.31
C TRP A 161 -5.44 12.76 -3.84
N LYS A 162 -5.03 13.13 -5.06
CA LYS A 162 -5.49 14.35 -5.73
C LYS A 162 -6.98 14.36 -6.03
N SER A 163 -7.59 13.20 -6.29
CA SER A 163 -9.04 13.11 -6.53
C SER A 163 -9.86 13.32 -5.26
N LEU A 164 -9.26 13.25 -4.07
CA LEU A 164 -9.92 13.54 -2.79
C LEU A 164 -10.14 15.05 -2.58
N VAL A 165 -9.43 15.92 -3.31
CA VAL A 165 -9.52 17.37 -3.16
C VAL A 165 -10.06 18.06 -4.41
N SER A 166 -10.84 19.11 -4.22
CA SER A 166 -11.33 19.97 -5.30
C SER A 166 -10.44 21.21 -5.52
N GLY A 167 -9.83 21.74 -4.47
CA GLY A 167 -9.08 23.01 -4.48
C GLY A 167 -7.79 22.98 -5.30
N ARG A 168 -7.60 24.02 -6.14
CA ARG A 168 -6.43 24.15 -7.04
C ARG A 168 -5.09 24.18 -6.30
N ALA A 169 -5.02 24.89 -5.17
CA ALA A 169 -3.80 25.00 -4.37
C ALA A 169 -3.38 23.65 -3.76
N ALA A 170 -4.33 22.91 -3.19
CA ALA A 170 -4.07 21.57 -2.66
C ALA A 170 -3.62 20.60 -3.76
N LYS A 171 -4.29 20.63 -4.93
CA LYS A 171 -3.87 19.84 -6.11
C LYS A 171 -2.44 20.17 -6.55
N ALA A 172 -2.07 21.45 -6.57
CA ALA A 172 -0.72 21.88 -6.92
C ALA A 172 0.34 21.44 -5.90
N SER A 173 0.00 21.44 -4.60
CA SER A 173 0.88 20.92 -3.53
C SER A 173 1.14 19.42 -3.70
N ILE A 174 0.09 18.64 -3.97
CA ILE A 174 0.20 17.20 -4.24
C ILE A 174 1.05 16.95 -5.48
N ASP A 175 0.82 17.70 -6.57
CA ASP A 175 1.61 17.57 -7.80
C ASP A 175 3.08 17.91 -7.56
N ALA A 176 3.38 18.97 -6.79
CA ALA A 176 4.75 19.33 -6.41
C ALA A 176 5.43 18.23 -5.57
N HIS A 177 4.70 17.60 -4.65
CA HIS A 177 5.23 16.48 -3.87
C HIS A 177 5.52 15.27 -4.76
N ALA A 178 4.57 14.89 -5.62
CA ALA A 178 4.74 13.79 -6.56
C ALA A 178 5.93 14.00 -7.51
N ILE A 179 6.14 15.22 -8.01
CA ILE A 179 7.27 15.57 -8.90
C ILE A 179 8.61 15.48 -8.18
N ARG A 180 8.67 15.74 -6.86
CA ARG A 180 9.90 15.57 -6.09
C ARG A 180 10.24 14.09 -5.86
N LEU A 181 9.23 13.25 -5.68
CA LEU A 181 9.42 11.84 -5.33
C LEU A 181 9.60 10.94 -6.55
N LEU A 182 8.82 11.17 -7.61
CA LEU A 182 8.82 10.31 -8.79
C LEU A 182 9.88 10.73 -9.81
N PRO A 183 10.47 9.77 -10.54
CA PRO A 183 11.27 10.06 -11.72
C PRO A 183 10.53 10.98 -12.69
N GLY A 184 11.24 11.90 -13.37
CA GLY A 184 10.64 12.83 -14.33
C GLY A 184 9.98 12.16 -15.54
N ARG A 185 10.34 10.90 -15.81
CA ARG A 185 9.81 10.04 -16.87
C ARG A 185 9.55 8.64 -16.35
N CYS A 186 8.69 7.89 -17.04
CA CYS A 186 8.53 6.47 -16.74
C CYS A 186 9.87 5.74 -16.89
N PRO A 187 10.25 4.85 -15.95
CA PRO A 187 11.44 4.01 -16.09
C PRO A 187 11.41 3.16 -17.37
N THR A 188 12.60 2.75 -17.83
CA THR A 188 12.74 1.90 -19.02
C THR A 188 12.32 0.46 -18.72
N VAL A 189 11.77 -0.21 -19.74
CA VAL A 189 11.38 -1.63 -19.63
C VAL A 189 12.61 -2.49 -19.35
N GLN A 190 12.57 -3.25 -18.25
CA GLN A 190 13.62 -4.20 -17.88
C GLN A 190 13.14 -5.65 -18.07
N HIS A 191 11.85 -5.89 -17.87
CA HIS A 191 11.25 -7.22 -17.91
C HIS A 191 10.00 -7.25 -18.78
N ALA A 192 9.70 -8.42 -19.35
CA ALA A 192 8.47 -8.61 -20.13
C ALA A 192 7.19 -8.35 -19.31
N SER A 193 7.23 -8.57 -17.98
CA SER A 193 6.13 -8.26 -17.07
C SER A 193 5.80 -6.77 -17.01
N ASP A 194 6.78 -5.91 -17.24
CA ASP A 194 6.63 -4.45 -17.13
C ASP A 194 5.70 -3.91 -18.21
N LEU A 195 5.64 -4.58 -19.37
CA LEU A 195 4.78 -4.19 -20.49
C LEU A 195 3.30 -4.12 -20.08
N SER A 196 2.88 -4.97 -19.13
CA SER A 196 1.50 -4.95 -18.64
C SER A 196 1.17 -3.73 -17.79
N PHE A 197 2.16 -3.15 -17.10
CA PHE A 197 2.02 -1.93 -16.32
C PHE A 197 2.22 -0.68 -17.18
N LEU A 198 3.17 -0.72 -18.11
CA LEU A 198 3.44 0.38 -19.05
C LEU A 198 2.22 0.69 -19.91
N ARG A 199 1.47 -0.33 -20.34
CA ARG A 199 0.22 -0.18 -21.10
C ARG A 199 -0.91 0.52 -20.34
N LEU A 200 -0.78 0.69 -19.02
CA LEU A 200 -1.72 1.48 -18.22
C LEU A 200 -1.49 2.98 -18.39
N LEU A 201 -0.30 3.38 -18.87
CA LEU A 201 0.05 4.77 -19.11
C LEU A 201 -0.49 5.25 -20.46
N PRO A 202 -1.00 6.49 -20.55
CA PRO A 202 -1.50 7.07 -21.78
C PRO A 202 -0.29 7.46 -22.63
N THR A 203 -0.49 7.56 -23.93
CA THR A 203 0.56 8.04 -24.81
C THR A 203 0.87 9.51 -24.55
N VAL A 204 2.13 9.81 -24.23
CA VAL A 204 2.62 11.17 -23.99
C VAL A 204 3.15 11.77 -25.30
N PRO A 205 2.70 12.99 -25.68
CA PRO A 205 3.19 13.66 -26.87
C PRO A 205 4.72 13.83 -26.85
N PRO A 206 5.42 13.75 -28.00
CA PRO A 206 6.88 13.83 -28.06
C PRO A 206 7.47 15.06 -27.33
N GLY A 207 6.85 16.23 -27.48
CA GLY A 207 7.28 17.47 -26.83
C GLY A 207 7.12 17.49 -25.30
N GLN A 208 6.36 16.57 -24.73
CA GLN A 208 6.10 16.47 -23.28
C GLN A 208 6.86 15.32 -22.62
N ARG A 209 7.61 14.51 -23.38
CA ARG A 209 8.35 13.36 -22.85
C ARG A 209 9.40 13.75 -21.81
N VAL A 210 9.97 14.95 -21.89
CA VAL A 210 10.96 15.45 -20.91
C VAL A 210 10.35 15.60 -19.53
N THR A 211 9.08 15.98 -19.47
CA THR A 211 8.31 16.24 -18.26
C THR A 211 7.11 15.31 -18.17
N GLU A 212 7.31 14.05 -18.56
CA GLU A 212 6.25 13.05 -18.69
C GLU A 212 5.44 12.91 -17.39
N THR A 213 6.11 12.70 -16.25
CA THR A 213 5.41 12.53 -14.96
C THR A 213 4.56 13.75 -14.61
N ARG A 214 5.08 14.96 -14.82
CA ARG A 214 4.32 16.20 -14.63
C ARG A 214 3.12 16.28 -15.56
N TYR A 215 3.31 15.93 -16.83
CA TYR A 215 2.24 15.92 -17.83
C TYR A 215 1.13 14.92 -17.45
N LEU A 216 1.50 13.71 -17.04
CA LEU A 216 0.57 12.67 -16.60
C LEU A 216 -0.19 13.06 -15.33
N LEU A 217 0.47 13.72 -14.37
CA LEU A 217 -0.17 14.19 -13.14
C LEU A 217 -1.19 15.28 -13.45
N VAL A 218 -0.78 16.36 -14.12
CA VAL A 218 -1.58 17.57 -14.33
C VAL A 218 -2.80 17.30 -15.22
N ASN A 219 -2.63 16.48 -16.27
CA ASN A 219 -3.70 16.20 -17.21
C ASN A 219 -4.52 14.99 -16.77
N ASP A 220 -5.84 15.06 -16.97
CA ASP A 220 -6.75 13.97 -16.66
C ASP A 220 -6.89 13.03 -17.85
N LEU A 221 -5.82 12.28 -18.13
CA LEU A 221 -5.68 11.42 -19.31
C LEU A 221 -6.07 9.97 -19.05
N PHE A 222 -6.49 9.64 -17.83
CA PHE A 222 -6.70 8.26 -17.39
C PHE A 222 -8.05 8.11 -16.72
N SER A 223 -8.75 7.02 -17.02
CA SER A 223 -9.80 6.55 -16.14
C SER A 223 -9.16 5.93 -14.90
N LEU A 224 -9.05 6.71 -13.82
CA LEU A 224 -8.32 6.33 -12.60
C LEU A 224 -8.79 4.97 -12.04
N GLU A 225 -10.10 4.74 -11.97
CA GLU A 225 -10.67 3.48 -11.47
C GLU A 225 -10.27 2.28 -12.34
N GLN A 226 -10.32 2.44 -13.67
CA GLN A 226 -9.98 1.37 -14.60
C GLN A 226 -8.48 1.05 -14.54
N CYS A 227 -7.63 2.07 -14.50
CA CYS A 227 -6.18 1.90 -14.38
C CYS A 227 -5.81 1.22 -13.05
N ILE A 228 -6.43 1.60 -11.93
CA ILE A 228 -6.23 0.95 -10.63
C ILE A 228 -6.69 -0.51 -10.66
N ALA A 229 -7.88 -0.78 -11.20
CA ALA A 229 -8.39 -2.15 -11.30
C ALA A 229 -7.48 -3.03 -12.17
N GLN A 230 -6.99 -2.52 -13.29
CA GLN A 230 -6.05 -3.23 -14.15
C GLN A 230 -4.69 -3.42 -13.46
N TYR A 231 -4.15 -2.39 -12.81
CA TYR A 231 -2.91 -2.46 -12.04
C TYR A 231 -2.98 -3.59 -11.00
N LEU A 232 -4.01 -3.61 -10.16
CA LEU A 232 -4.19 -4.64 -9.12
C LEU A 232 -4.34 -6.05 -9.70
N ARG A 233 -5.00 -6.18 -10.87
CA ARG A 233 -5.09 -7.45 -11.60
C ARG A 233 -3.72 -7.90 -12.12
N HIS A 234 -2.94 -7.00 -12.71
CA HIS A 234 -1.60 -7.31 -13.21
C HIS A 234 -0.66 -7.67 -12.07
N HIS A 235 -0.66 -6.90 -10.98
CA HIS A 235 0.10 -7.18 -9.77
C HIS A 235 -0.21 -8.57 -9.20
N ARG A 236 -1.49 -8.92 -9.06
CA ARG A 236 -1.89 -10.28 -8.63
C ARG A 236 -1.38 -11.38 -9.59
N ARG A 237 -1.33 -11.11 -10.90
CA ARG A 237 -0.84 -12.07 -11.91
C ARG A 237 0.67 -12.16 -11.94
N THR A 238 1.43 -11.08 -11.86
CA THR A 238 2.90 -11.11 -11.84
C THR A 238 3.41 -11.79 -10.57
N LEU A 239 2.71 -11.60 -9.45
CA LEU A 239 2.93 -12.36 -8.21
C LEU A 239 2.67 -13.87 -8.37
N SER A 240 1.78 -14.26 -9.29
CA SER A 240 1.43 -15.65 -9.58
C SER A 240 2.27 -16.27 -10.72
N GLY A 241 2.78 -15.44 -11.64
CA GLY A 241 3.40 -15.82 -12.91
C GLY A 241 4.92 -15.84 -12.93
N SER A 242 5.60 -15.45 -11.85
CA SER A 242 7.06 -15.60 -11.67
C SER A 242 7.53 -17.08 -11.60
N LEU A 243 6.65 -18.05 -11.83
CA LEU A 243 6.93 -19.47 -11.96
C LEU A 243 6.21 -19.98 -13.22
N GLN A 244 6.73 -19.66 -14.40
CA GLN A 244 6.40 -20.45 -15.59
C GLN A 244 7.01 -21.85 -15.45
N PRO A 245 6.28 -22.90 -15.85
CA PRO A 245 6.73 -24.28 -15.77
C PRO A 245 7.69 -24.55 -16.93
N VAL A 246 8.90 -25.01 -16.61
CA VAL A 246 9.67 -25.80 -17.57
C VAL A 246 9.24 -27.24 -17.31
N ASP A 247 8.57 -27.82 -18.30
CA ASP A 247 8.21 -29.22 -18.53
C ASP A 247 7.76 -30.08 -17.33
N GLU A 248 6.56 -30.63 -17.43
CA GLU A 248 6.41 -32.10 -17.57
C GLU A 248 4.94 -32.48 -17.70
N SER A 249 4.63 -33.07 -18.84
CA SER A 249 3.46 -33.90 -19.07
C SER A 249 3.34 -35.04 -18.05
N ALA A 250 2.09 -35.36 -17.71
CA ALA A 250 1.60 -36.63 -17.14
C ALA A 250 1.64 -36.81 -15.61
N THR A 251 0.46 -36.69 -15.00
CA THR A 251 -0.27 -37.71 -14.20
C THR A 251 -1.03 -37.15 -12.99
N LYS A 252 -2.37 -37.19 -13.12
CA LYS A 252 -3.33 -37.81 -12.19
C LYS A 252 -3.48 -37.23 -10.75
N HIS A 253 -4.52 -36.40 -10.62
CA HIS A 253 -5.58 -36.40 -9.60
C HIS A 253 -5.29 -36.78 -8.13
N ARG A 254 -5.85 -35.94 -7.24
CA ARG A 254 -6.41 -36.25 -5.90
C ARG A 254 -5.51 -35.95 -4.69
N ARG A 255 -5.16 -34.67 -4.44
CA ARG A 255 -4.69 -34.19 -3.12
C ARG A 255 -5.09 -32.75 -2.74
N ASP A 256 -5.98 -32.07 -3.46
CA ASP A 256 -6.22 -30.63 -3.29
C ASP A 256 -7.34 -30.21 -2.30
N SER A 257 -8.11 -31.14 -1.76
CA SER A 257 -9.26 -30.77 -0.89
C SER A 257 -8.84 -30.40 0.54
N ASN A 258 -7.83 -31.06 1.11
CA ASN A 258 -7.44 -30.86 2.51
C ASN A 258 -6.54 -29.62 2.75
N SER A 259 -5.75 -29.22 1.76
CA SER A 259 -4.98 -27.96 1.81
C SER A 259 -5.93 -26.76 1.83
N SER A 260 -6.98 -26.79 1.00
CA SER A 260 -7.96 -25.70 0.91
C SER A 260 -8.74 -25.45 2.21
N ILE A 261 -9.10 -26.49 2.95
CA ILE A 261 -9.88 -26.38 4.20
C ILE A 261 -9.02 -25.87 5.35
N ARG A 262 -7.79 -26.38 5.51
CA ARG A 262 -6.83 -25.85 6.50
C ARG A 262 -6.46 -24.40 6.19
N GLN A 263 -6.33 -24.05 4.91
CA GLN A 263 -6.00 -22.71 4.45
C GLN A 263 -7.15 -21.71 4.66
N ARG A 264 -8.42 -22.10 4.44
CA ARG A 264 -9.59 -21.27 4.79
C ARG A 264 -9.69 -20.99 6.29
N ARG A 265 -9.40 -21.99 7.13
CA ARG A 265 -9.40 -21.82 8.60
C ARG A 265 -8.28 -20.90 9.07
N LEU A 266 -7.07 -21.03 8.52
CA LEU A 266 -5.96 -20.12 8.84
C LEU A 266 -6.26 -18.68 8.39
N VAL A 267 -6.74 -18.47 7.17
CA VAL A 267 -7.12 -17.12 6.68
C VAL A 267 -8.20 -16.49 7.56
N SER A 268 -9.19 -17.28 8.01
CA SER A 268 -10.23 -16.79 8.93
C SER A 268 -9.68 -16.44 10.31
N VAL A 269 -8.79 -17.26 10.89
CA VAL A 269 -8.21 -17.02 12.22
C VAL A 269 -7.28 -15.80 12.21
N TYR A 270 -6.50 -15.61 11.15
CA TYR A 270 -5.63 -14.45 11.03
C TYR A 270 -6.36 -13.19 10.60
N ALA A 271 -7.42 -13.27 9.78
CA ALA A 271 -8.30 -12.12 9.54
C ALA A 271 -8.92 -11.63 10.86
N VAL A 272 -9.40 -12.57 11.67
CA VAL A 272 -9.88 -12.31 13.03
C VAL A 272 -8.75 -11.77 13.90
N PHE A 273 -7.53 -12.30 13.82
CA PHE A 273 -6.38 -11.78 14.57
C PHE A 273 -5.96 -10.38 14.14
N VAL A 274 -5.94 -10.06 12.84
CA VAL A 274 -5.62 -8.73 12.31
C VAL A 274 -6.68 -7.74 12.74
N VAL A 275 -7.96 -8.10 12.59
CA VAL A 275 -9.09 -7.29 13.06
C VAL A 275 -9.06 -7.15 14.58
N LEU A 276 -8.73 -8.20 15.33
CA LEU A 276 -8.53 -8.14 16.78
C LEU A 276 -7.31 -7.30 17.14
N LEU A 277 -6.21 -7.32 16.39
CA LEU A 277 -5.04 -6.49 16.65
C LEU A 277 -5.41 -5.01 16.41
N MET A 278 -6.19 -4.74 15.37
CA MET A 278 -6.75 -3.41 15.10
C MET A 278 -7.74 -2.94 16.18
N ILE A 279 -8.56 -3.84 16.74
CA ILE A 279 -9.60 -3.54 17.74
C ILE A 279 -9.02 -3.50 19.16
N ALA A 280 -8.27 -4.52 19.56
CA ALA A 280 -7.74 -4.77 20.91
C ALA A 280 -6.49 -3.96 21.24
N PHE A 281 -5.78 -3.44 20.23
CA PHE A 281 -4.84 -2.33 20.43
C PHE A 281 -5.48 -1.02 19.95
N PRO A 282 -6.36 -0.38 20.75
CA PRO A 282 -6.40 1.07 20.70
C PRO A 282 -5.01 1.50 21.19
N PHE A 283 -4.17 2.03 20.29
CA PHE A 283 -2.90 2.66 20.69
C PHE A 283 -3.25 3.86 21.61
N GLN A 284 -3.45 3.57 22.89
CA GLN A 284 -3.85 4.52 23.93
C GLN A 284 -2.62 5.05 24.68
N ARG A 285 -1.41 4.84 24.15
CA ARG A 285 -0.16 5.21 24.82
C ARG A 285 0.83 5.86 23.86
N TRP A 286 0.43 6.98 23.29
CA TRP A 286 1.35 8.07 22.92
C TRP A 286 0.86 9.29 23.67
N GLY A 287 1.32 9.42 24.91
CA GLY A 287 0.89 10.47 25.84
C GLY A 287 1.07 10.03 27.28
N THR A 288 2.29 10.20 27.80
CA THR A 288 2.64 10.82 29.09
C THR A 288 4.12 10.53 29.34
N VAL A 289 4.99 11.46 28.97
CA VAL A 289 6.17 11.75 29.79
C VAL A 289 6.19 13.27 29.94
N LEU A 290 6.17 13.68 31.20
CA LEU A 290 6.32 15.06 31.69
C LEU A 290 7.60 15.70 31.17
#